data_AF-A0A967C8C0-F1
#
_entry.id   AF-A0A967C8C0-F1
#
_cell.length_a   1.000
_cell.length_b   1.000
_cell.length_c   1.000
_cell.angle_alpha   90.00
_cell.angle_beta   90.00
_cell.angle_gamma   90.00
#
_symmetry.space_group_name_H-M   'P 1'
#
loop_
_entity.id
_entity.type
_entity.pdbx_description
1 polymer ?
#
loop_
_entity_poly.entity_id
_entity_poly.type
_entity_poly.pdbx_seq_one_letter_code
_entity_poly.pdbx_strand_id
1 'polypeptide(L)'
;MSLHSSPPSAVAEAEDLQLKVDLCSEAFEPFACLEQWHRQLAAIGRWSAANSHFIGRVRSMATNGTPLLALELEHYPGMTERQLQQLATALCSRHGADSCLIQHRIGRVLPGDAIVLVGIGADRRGPAQRCCQDLLEALKHDTPFWKREWRSDGTGEWLIGNTPL
;
A
#
# COMPACT_ATOMS: atom_id res chain seq x y z
N MET A 1 -0.69 33.38 -38.55
CA MET A 1 -0.55 33.35 -37.07
C MET A 1 -1.04 31.99 -36.60
N SER A 2 -0.16 31.01 -36.49
CA SER A 2 -0.51 29.66 -36.01
C SER A 2 -0.10 29.56 -34.54
N LEU A 3 -1.10 29.59 -33.65
CA LEU A 3 -0.92 29.41 -32.21
C LEU A 3 -0.59 27.94 -31.94
N HIS A 4 0.70 27.63 -31.80
CA HIS A 4 1.14 26.38 -31.19
C HIS A 4 0.98 26.54 -29.67
N SER A 5 -0.10 26.00 -29.11
CA SER A 5 -0.20 25.80 -27.67
C SER A 5 0.68 24.60 -27.31
N SER A 6 1.82 24.86 -26.67
CA SER A 6 2.61 23.82 -26.01
C SER A 6 1.74 23.05 -25.00
N PRO A 7 1.93 21.73 -24.82
CA PRO A 7 1.25 21.02 -23.75
C PRO A 7 1.72 21.58 -22.39
N PRO A 8 0.85 21.64 -21.37
CA PRO A 8 1.25 22.06 -20.04
C PRO A 8 2.37 21.15 -19.52
N SER A 9 3.39 21.75 -18.92
CA SER A 9 4.55 21.01 -18.40
C SER A 9 4.10 20.13 -17.24
N ALA A 10 4.47 18.85 -17.26
CA ALA A 10 4.17 17.84 -16.25
C ALA A 10 4.76 18.12 -14.84
N VAL A 11 5.42 19.27 -14.66
CA VAL A 11 6.15 19.63 -13.45
C VAL A 11 5.26 20.40 -12.44
N ALA A 12 4.06 20.83 -12.85
CA ALA A 12 3.13 21.59 -11.98
C ALA A 12 2.07 20.75 -11.24
N GLU A 13 2.01 19.43 -11.43
CA GLU A 13 0.95 18.58 -10.84
C GLU A 13 1.34 17.89 -9.52
N ALA A 14 2.60 18.02 -9.07
CA ALA A 14 3.10 17.27 -7.92
C ALA A 14 2.75 17.86 -6.53
N GLU A 15 2.24 19.10 -6.43
CA GLU A 15 1.99 19.76 -5.14
C GLU A 15 0.65 19.38 -4.47
N ASP A 16 -0.19 18.57 -5.12
CA ASP A 16 -1.57 18.29 -4.69
C ASP A 16 -1.82 16.86 -4.16
N LEU A 17 -0.82 15.97 -4.25
CA LEU A 17 -0.94 14.57 -3.86
C LEU A 17 -1.20 14.40 -2.35
N GLN A 18 -2.31 13.75 -2.00
CA GLN A 18 -2.66 13.43 -0.62
C GLN A 18 -2.18 12.02 -0.26
N LEU A 19 -1.03 11.95 0.39
CA LEU A 19 -0.39 10.70 0.77
C LEU A 19 -0.52 10.42 2.28
N LYS A 20 -1.02 9.23 2.62
CA LYS A 20 -1.04 8.70 3.99
C LYS A 20 -0.36 7.33 4.01
N VAL A 21 0.75 7.23 4.75
CA VAL A 21 1.46 5.96 5.00
C VAL A 21 1.50 5.73 6.50
N ASP A 22 1.05 4.56 6.94
CA ASP A 22 1.05 4.17 8.35
C ASP A 22 1.48 2.71 8.53
N LEU A 23 2.43 2.49 9.44
CA LEU A 23 2.91 1.19 9.85
C LEU A 23 2.45 0.93 11.29
N CYS A 24 1.69 -0.13 11.51
CA CYS A 24 1.03 -0.39 12.78
C CYS A 24 1.32 -1.82 13.27
N SER A 25 1.57 -1.99 14.56
CA SER A 25 1.72 -3.33 15.16
C SER A 25 0.36 -3.96 15.48
N GLU A 26 -0.62 -3.14 15.85
CA GLU A 26 -1.96 -3.55 16.23
C GLU A 26 -2.85 -3.87 15.03
N ALA A 27 -3.85 -4.73 15.25
CA ALA A 27 -4.85 -5.03 14.23
C ALA A 27 -5.66 -3.77 13.87
N PHE A 28 -6.02 -3.65 12.59
CA PHE A 28 -6.85 -2.56 12.10
C PHE A 28 -8.03 -3.10 11.29
N GLU A 29 -9.13 -2.36 11.31
CA GLU A 29 -10.33 -2.65 10.51
C GLU A 29 -10.25 -1.91 9.16
N PRO A 30 -10.00 -2.60 8.03
CA PRO A 30 -9.64 -1.94 6.77
C PRO A 30 -10.71 -0.97 6.26
N PHE A 31 -11.98 -1.34 6.40
CA PHE A 31 -13.08 -0.49 5.93
C PHE A 31 -13.25 0.76 6.80
N ALA A 32 -12.96 0.68 8.10
CA ALA A 32 -12.95 1.85 8.97
C ALA A 32 -11.79 2.79 8.63
N CYS A 33 -10.60 2.24 8.35
CA CYS A 33 -9.46 3.03 7.85
C CYS A 33 -9.78 3.73 6.53
N LEU A 34 -10.41 3.02 5.58
CA LEU A 34 -10.85 3.61 4.31
C LEU A 34 -11.88 4.73 4.51
N GLU A 35 -12.87 4.52 5.36
CA GLU A 35 -13.87 5.55 5.67
C GLU A 35 -13.20 6.78 6.30
N GLN A 36 -12.31 6.57 7.27
CA GLN A 36 -11.58 7.66 7.91
C GLN A 36 -10.74 8.45 6.90
N TRP A 37 -10.04 7.76 5.99
CA TRP A 37 -9.25 8.40 4.95
C TRP A 37 -10.11 9.26 4.00
N HIS A 38 -11.24 8.75 3.53
CA HIS A 38 -12.18 9.54 2.72
C HIS A 38 -12.71 10.77 3.48
N ARG A 39 -13.04 10.62 4.77
CA ARG A 39 -13.47 11.76 5.60
C ARG A 39 -12.37 12.82 5.73
N GLN A 40 -11.11 12.40 5.85
CA GLN A 40 -9.96 13.32 5.93
C GLN A 40 -9.77 14.11 4.62
N LEU A 41 -9.89 13.44 3.47
CA LEU A 41 -9.85 14.11 2.17
C LEU A 41 -11.01 15.10 2.01
N ALA A 42 -12.24 14.68 2.33
CA ALA A 42 -13.42 15.52 2.24
C ALA A 42 -13.33 16.76 3.15
N ALA A 43 -12.76 16.63 4.35
CA ALA A 43 -12.58 17.73 5.31
C ALA A 43 -11.68 18.86 4.78
N ILE A 44 -10.78 18.55 3.83
CA ILE A 44 -9.93 19.54 3.15
C ILE A 44 -10.45 19.90 1.75
N GLY A 45 -11.71 19.57 1.44
CA GLY A 45 -12.34 19.88 0.16
C GLY A 45 -11.82 19.05 -1.02
N ARG A 46 -11.25 17.87 -0.77
CA ARG A 46 -10.74 16.97 -1.80
C ARG A 46 -11.53 15.68 -1.87
N TRP A 47 -11.78 15.20 -3.08
CA TRP A 47 -12.33 13.88 -3.35
C TRP A 47 -11.95 13.44 -4.76
N SER A 48 -11.80 12.14 -4.95
CA SER A 48 -11.48 11.56 -6.26
C SER A 48 -12.73 10.93 -6.86
N ALA A 49 -12.93 11.12 -8.17
CA ALA A 49 -14.09 10.58 -8.88
C ALA A 49 -14.04 9.04 -9.03
N ALA A 50 -12.84 8.46 -9.00
CA ALA A 50 -12.62 7.02 -9.02
C ALA A 50 -11.66 6.60 -7.89
N ASN A 51 -11.97 5.48 -7.25
CA ASN A 51 -11.14 4.91 -6.21
C ASN A 51 -10.91 3.41 -6.47
N SER A 52 -9.70 2.93 -6.19
CA SER A 52 -9.33 1.51 -6.22
C SER A 52 -8.69 1.13 -4.90
N HIS A 53 -9.08 -0.02 -4.36
CA HIS A 53 -8.62 -0.47 -3.06
C HIS A 53 -8.22 -1.94 -3.08
N PHE A 54 -7.22 -2.30 -2.29
CA PHE A 54 -6.80 -3.66 -2.07
C PHE A 54 -6.64 -3.93 -0.58
N ILE A 55 -7.16 -5.06 -0.11
CA ILE A 55 -6.98 -5.55 1.25
C ILE A 55 -6.30 -6.90 1.18
N GLY A 56 -5.08 -6.98 1.69
CA GLY A 56 -4.35 -8.23 1.88
C GLY A 56 -4.60 -8.78 3.27
N ARG A 57 -4.82 -10.09 3.37
CA ARG A 57 -4.97 -10.83 4.63
C ARG A 57 -3.95 -11.94 4.74
N VAL A 58 -3.52 -12.25 5.96
CA VAL A 58 -2.63 -13.39 6.20
C VAL A 58 -3.39 -14.69 5.92
N ARG A 59 -2.77 -15.57 5.14
CA ARG A 59 -3.32 -16.89 4.81
C ARG A 59 -3.20 -17.84 6.01
N SER A 60 -4.04 -18.87 6.05
CA SER A 60 -3.99 -19.91 7.09
C SER A 60 -2.90 -20.96 6.90
N MET A 61 -2.25 -20.98 5.73
CA MET A 61 -1.21 -21.93 5.40
C MET A 61 0.11 -21.20 5.12
N ALA A 62 1.18 -21.77 5.65
CA ALA A 62 2.56 -21.38 5.41
C ALA A 62 2.99 -21.76 3.99
N THR A 63 4.12 -21.21 3.54
CA THR A 63 4.63 -21.41 2.18
C THR A 63 4.96 -22.88 1.87
N ASN A 64 5.31 -23.66 2.89
CA ASN A 64 5.56 -25.11 2.78
C ASN A 64 4.29 -25.98 2.84
N GLY A 65 3.10 -25.38 2.92
CA GLY A 65 1.82 -26.08 3.00
C GLY A 65 1.37 -26.51 4.39
N THR A 66 2.12 -26.21 5.45
CA THR A 66 1.71 -26.48 6.84
C THR A 66 0.81 -25.38 7.40
N PRO A 67 0.02 -25.62 8.46
CA PRO A 67 -0.75 -24.57 9.13
C PRO A 67 0.14 -23.43 9.64
N LEU A 68 -0.21 -22.19 9.30
CA LEU A 68 0.45 -20.99 9.77
C LEU A 68 -0.18 -20.53 11.09
N LEU A 69 0.62 -20.33 12.14
CA LEU A 69 0.15 -19.74 13.39
C LEU A 69 0.19 -18.21 13.36
N ALA A 70 1.25 -17.65 12.78
CA ALA A 70 1.41 -16.21 12.63
C ALA A 70 2.41 -15.90 11.51
N LEU A 71 2.20 -14.79 10.82
CA LEU A 71 3.21 -14.14 10.02
C LEU A 71 3.79 -13.00 10.83
N GLU A 72 5.11 -12.94 10.96
CA GLU A 72 5.80 -11.83 11.62
C GLU A 72 6.53 -10.98 10.59
N LEU A 73 6.36 -9.67 10.72
CA LEU A 73 6.96 -8.69 9.82
C LEU A 73 7.87 -7.76 10.59
N GLU A 74 9.16 -7.81 10.25
CA GLU A 74 10.14 -6.83 10.70
C GLU A 74 10.41 -5.81 9.60
N HIS A 75 10.84 -4.63 10.00
CA HIS A 75 11.13 -3.51 9.11
C HIS A 75 12.25 -2.66 9.73
N TYR A 76 12.88 -1.79 8.93
CA TYR A 76 13.80 -0.78 9.45
C TYR A 76 13.01 0.50 9.76
N PRO A 77 12.82 0.89 11.04
CA PRO A 77 12.02 2.06 11.39
C PRO A 77 12.56 3.34 10.77
N GLY A 78 11.67 4.16 10.24
CA GLY A 78 11.98 5.42 9.57
C GLY A 78 12.49 5.29 8.14
N MET A 79 13.22 4.24 7.77
CA MET A 79 13.65 4.02 6.37
C MET A 79 12.52 3.44 5.53
N THR A 80 11.80 2.47 6.09
CA THR A 80 10.69 1.79 5.41
C THR A 80 9.61 2.78 5.02
N GLU A 81 9.20 3.63 5.95
CA GLU A 81 8.19 4.68 5.78
C GLU A 81 8.61 5.68 4.71
N ARG A 82 9.89 6.11 4.73
CA ARG A 82 10.44 7.01 3.71
C ARG A 82 10.42 6.38 2.33
N GLN A 83 10.83 5.11 2.21
CA GLN A 83 10.84 4.41 0.94
C GLN A 83 9.43 4.17 0.40
N LEU A 84 8.48 3.81 1.28
CA LEU A 84 7.06 3.72 0.96
C LEU A 84 6.50 5.04 0.44
N GLN A 85 6.84 6.15 1.09
CA GLN A 85 6.40 7.48 0.67
C GLN A 85 6.95 7.86 -0.70
N GLN A 86 8.25 7.65 -0.93
CA GLN A 86 8.89 7.93 -2.22
C GLN A 86 8.28 7.10 -3.35
N LEU A 87 8.11 5.80 -3.12
CA LEU A 87 7.53 4.86 -4.08
C LEU A 87 6.08 5.21 -4.39
N ALA A 88 5.25 5.48 -3.37
CA ALA A 88 3.88 5.91 -3.56
C ALA A 88 3.79 7.21 -4.35
N THR A 89 4.65 8.18 -4.05
CA THR A 89 4.70 9.47 -4.75
C THR A 89 5.04 9.29 -6.23
N ALA A 90 6.07 8.50 -6.53
CA ALA A 90 6.51 8.23 -7.90
C ALA A 90 5.41 7.52 -8.71
N LEU A 91 4.74 6.53 -8.12
CA LEU A 91 3.67 5.79 -8.79
C LEU A 91 2.42 6.65 -8.98
N CYS A 92 2.01 7.43 -7.97
CA CYS A 92 0.85 8.31 -8.12
C CYS A 92 1.07 9.34 -9.23
N SER A 93 2.26 9.96 -9.26
CA SER A 93 2.65 10.87 -10.34
C SER A 93 2.65 10.19 -11.70
N ARG A 94 3.21 8.97 -11.81
CA ARG A 94 3.24 8.20 -13.07
C ARG A 94 1.85 7.89 -13.62
N HIS A 95 0.88 7.64 -12.74
CA HIS A 95 -0.45 7.20 -13.15
C HIS A 95 -1.50 8.32 -13.18
N GLY A 96 -1.20 9.51 -12.64
CA GLY A 96 -2.18 10.59 -12.47
C GLY A 96 -3.17 10.31 -11.35
N ALA A 97 -2.69 9.73 -10.24
CA ALA A 97 -3.47 9.58 -9.01
C ALA A 97 -3.22 10.77 -8.08
N ASP A 98 -4.28 11.23 -7.42
CA ASP A 98 -4.29 12.44 -6.59
C ASP A 98 -4.24 12.13 -5.08
N SER A 99 -4.47 10.87 -4.70
CA SER A 99 -4.46 10.46 -3.30
C SER A 99 -4.09 8.98 -3.15
N CYS A 100 -3.39 8.67 -2.06
CA CYS A 100 -2.91 7.35 -1.74
C CYS A 100 -2.94 7.08 -0.23
N LEU A 101 -3.44 5.90 0.13
CA LEU A 101 -3.41 5.33 1.47
C LEU A 101 -2.59 4.04 1.44
N ILE A 102 -1.63 3.92 2.34
CA ILE A 102 -0.94 2.66 2.67
C ILE A 102 -1.06 2.47 4.19
N GLN A 103 -1.83 1.46 4.59
CA GLN A 103 -1.85 0.97 5.96
C GLN A 103 -1.23 -0.43 5.96
N HIS A 104 -0.17 -0.65 6.73
CA HIS A 104 0.52 -1.95 6.74
C HIS A 104 0.83 -2.42 8.15
N ARG A 105 0.66 -3.71 8.40
CA ARG A 105 1.02 -4.33 9.68
C ARG A 105 2.51 -4.58 9.77
N ILE A 106 3.04 -4.43 10.98
CA ILE A 106 4.35 -4.93 11.40
C ILE A 106 4.18 -5.81 12.65
N GLY A 107 5.21 -6.53 13.06
CA GLY A 107 5.14 -7.48 14.16
C GLY A 107 4.34 -8.73 13.80
N ARG A 108 3.79 -9.42 14.81
CA ARG A 108 3.03 -10.66 14.63
C ARG A 108 1.59 -10.39 14.16
N VAL A 109 1.21 -11.07 13.08
CA VAL A 109 -0.10 -10.96 12.43
C VAL A 109 -0.69 -12.36 12.28
N LEU A 110 -1.94 -12.55 12.70
CA LEU A 110 -2.57 -13.86 12.72
C LEU A 110 -3.28 -14.17 11.40
N PRO A 111 -3.46 -15.46 11.05
CA PRO A 111 -4.30 -15.85 9.92
C PRO A 111 -5.68 -15.16 9.93
N GLY A 112 -6.08 -14.62 8.77
CA GLY A 112 -7.33 -13.88 8.60
C GLY A 112 -7.22 -12.37 8.90
N ASP A 113 -6.23 -11.94 9.70
CA ASP A 113 -6.02 -10.52 9.97
C ASP A 113 -5.64 -9.76 8.70
N ALA A 114 -6.06 -8.49 8.64
CA ALA A 114 -5.58 -7.57 7.61
C ALA A 114 -4.11 -7.28 7.87
N ILE A 115 -3.29 -7.47 6.82
CA ILE A 115 -1.86 -7.18 6.83
C ILE A 115 -1.54 -5.91 6.04
N VAL A 116 -2.28 -5.65 4.97
CA VAL A 116 -2.09 -4.45 4.16
C VAL A 116 -3.42 -3.95 3.63
N LEU A 117 -3.57 -2.64 3.62
CA LEU A 117 -4.61 -1.92 2.90
C LEU A 117 -3.92 -0.89 2.02
N VAL A 118 -4.21 -0.92 0.73
CA VAL A 118 -3.85 0.11 -0.24
C VAL A 118 -5.12 0.76 -0.75
N GLY A 119 -5.19 2.09 -0.75
CA GLY A 119 -6.25 2.86 -1.38
C GLY A 119 -5.67 3.91 -2.32
N ILE A 120 -6.24 4.04 -3.52
CA ILE A 120 -5.83 5.02 -4.53
C ILE A 120 -7.05 5.78 -5.02
N GLY A 121 -6.97 7.11 -5.01
CA GLY A 121 -7.92 8.00 -5.65
C GLY A 121 -7.35 8.63 -6.94
N ALA A 122 -8.19 8.73 -7.97
CA ALA A 122 -7.87 9.40 -9.23
C ALA A 122 -9.14 9.94 -9.93
N ASP A 123 -8.96 10.73 -10.99
CA ASP A 123 -10.07 11.21 -11.85
C ASP A 123 -10.81 10.06 -12.55
N ARG A 124 -10.10 8.99 -12.95
CA ARG A 124 -10.67 7.88 -13.72
C ARG A 124 -10.27 6.52 -13.17
N ARG A 125 -11.13 5.52 -13.40
CA ARG A 125 -10.90 4.13 -12.97
C ARG A 125 -9.57 3.54 -13.44
N GLY A 126 -9.15 3.85 -14.67
CA GLY A 126 -7.93 3.30 -15.27
C GLY A 126 -6.66 3.68 -14.49
N PRO A 127 -6.37 4.97 -14.29
CA PRO A 127 -5.37 5.47 -13.35
C PRO A 127 -5.43 4.81 -11.98
N ALA A 128 -6.61 4.82 -11.32
CA ALA A 128 -6.76 4.27 -9.97
C ALA A 128 -6.40 2.78 -9.89
N GLN A 129 -6.89 1.97 -10.83
CA GLN A 129 -6.64 0.53 -10.87
C GLN A 129 -5.17 0.21 -11.13
N ARG A 130 -4.56 0.83 -12.15
CA ARG A 130 -3.16 0.57 -12.51
C ARG A 130 -2.20 1.01 -11.42
N CYS A 131 -2.42 2.19 -10.84
CA CYS A 131 -1.60 2.67 -9.75
C CYS A 131 -1.69 1.77 -8.52
N CYS A 132 -2.90 1.28 -8.19
CA CYS A 132 -3.09 0.35 -7.08
C CYS A 132 -2.33 -0.97 -7.33
N GLN A 133 -2.44 -1.53 -8.54
CA GLN A 133 -1.72 -2.75 -8.91
C GLN A 133 -0.20 -2.56 -8.87
N ASP A 134 0.32 -1.52 -9.50
CA ASP A 134 1.77 -1.27 -9.55
C ASP A 134 2.34 -0.98 -8.16
N LEU A 135 1.57 -0.31 -7.30
CA LEU A 135 1.95 -0.09 -5.90
C LEU A 135 2.04 -1.40 -5.12
N LEU A 136 1.11 -2.33 -5.31
CA LEU A 136 1.18 -3.65 -4.67
C LEU A 136 2.39 -4.47 -5.11
N GLU A 137 2.71 -4.44 -6.41
CA GLU A 137 3.91 -5.10 -6.93
C GLU A 137 5.18 -4.48 -6.37
N ALA A 138 5.24 -3.16 -6.29
CA ALA A 138 6.41 -2.46 -5.76
C ALA A 138 6.53 -2.63 -4.23
N LEU A 139 5.41 -2.64 -3.48
CA LEU A 139 5.40 -3.03 -2.06
C LEU A 139 6.00 -4.42 -1.85
N LYS A 140 5.70 -5.35 -2.75
CA LYS A 140 6.20 -6.70 -2.66
C LYS A 140 7.71 -6.77 -2.88
N HIS A 141 8.27 -6.08 -3.88
CA HIS A 141 9.66 -6.25 -4.29
C HIS A 141 10.64 -5.23 -3.71
N ASP A 142 10.18 -3.99 -3.53
CA ASP A 142 11.06 -2.84 -3.32
C ASP A 142 11.01 -2.31 -1.87
N THR A 143 10.22 -2.93 -0.99
CA THR A 143 10.11 -2.50 0.41
C THR A 143 10.83 -3.44 1.37
N PRO A 144 11.54 -2.89 2.38
CA PRO A 144 12.39 -3.65 3.28
C PRO A 144 11.57 -4.29 4.41
N PHE A 145 10.63 -5.17 4.06
CA PHE A 145 9.96 -6.04 5.02
C PHE A 145 10.60 -7.42 5.02
N TRP A 146 10.99 -7.88 6.21
CA TRP A 146 11.42 -9.26 6.43
C TRP A 146 10.27 -10.05 7.02
N LYS A 147 9.95 -11.20 6.42
CA LYS A 147 8.79 -12.02 6.79
C LYS A 147 9.26 -13.33 7.43
N ARG A 148 8.71 -13.64 8.59
CA ARG A 148 8.93 -14.92 9.30
C ARG A 148 7.59 -15.63 9.49
N GLU A 149 7.52 -16.89 9.06
CA GLU A 149 6.35 -17.75 9.27
C GLU A 149 6.52 -18.57 10.55
N TRP A 150 5.53 -18.50 11.45
CA TRP A 150 5.48 -19.31 12.67
C TRP A 150 4.56 -20.51 12.50
N ARG A 151 5.01 -21.69 12.92
CA ARG A 151 4.31 -22.97 12.78
C ARG A 151 3.87 -23.56 14.11
N SER A 152 3.01 -24.58 14.04
CA SER A 152 2.41 -25.23 15.22
C SER A 152 3.42 -25.91 16.15
N ASP A 153 4.59 -26.30 15.64
CA ASP A 153 5.69 -26.86 16.41
C ASP A 153 6.57 -25.78 17.09
N GLY A 154 6.20 -24.51 16.95
CA GLY A 154 6.94 -23.37 17.48
C GLY A 154 8.13 -22.92 16.61
N THR A 155 8.36 -23.57 15.47
CA THR A 155 9.42 -23.15 14.54
C THR A 155 9.05 -21.84 13.84
N GLY A 156 10.02 -20.94 13.75
CA GLY A 156 9.92 -19.67 13.04
C GLY A 156 10.92 -19.64 11.89
N GLU A 157 10.44 -19.64 10.66
CA GLU A 157 11.30 -19.64 9.46
C GLU A 157 11.21 -18.32 8.70
N TRP A 158 12.37 -17.72 8.42
CA TRP A 158 12.47 -16.54 7.57
C TRP A 158 12.26 -16.92 6.12
N LEU A 159 11.42 -16.15 5.42
CA LEU A 159 11.19 -16.33 4.00
C LEU A 159 12.38 -15.76 3.21
N ILE A 160 13.03 -16.61 2.41
CA ILE A 160 14.11 -16.21 1.53
C ILE A 160 13.49 -15.76 0.20
N GLY A 161 13.07 -14.50 0.16
CA GLY A 161 12.50 -13.85 -1.03
C GLY A 161 10.98 -13.70 -1.00
N ASN A 162 10.48 -12.92 -1.95
CA ASN A 162 9.05 -12.69 -2.12
C ASN A 162 8.45 -13.76 -3.02
N THR A 163 7.36 -14.40 -2.60
CA THR A 163 6.64 -15.40 -3.41
C THR A 163 6.19 -14.76 -4.73
N PRO A 164 6.65 -15.19 -5.92
CA PRO A 164 6.13 -14.69 -7.20
C PRO A 164 4.61 -14.92 -7.29
N LEU A 165 3.89 -14.10 -8.07
CA LEU A 165 2.46 -14.34 -8.31
C LEU A 165 2.25 -15.65 -9.08
#